data_AF-A0A2P2IM07-F1
#
_entry.id   AF-A0A2P2IM07-F1
#
_cell.length_a   1.000
_cell.length_b   1.000
_cell.length_c   1.000
_cell.angle_alpha   90.00
_cell.angle_beta   90.00
_cell.angle_gamma   90.00
#
_symmetry.space_group_name_H-M   'P 1'
#
loop_
_entity.id
_entity.type
_entity.pdbx_description
1 polymer ?
#
loop_
_entity_poly.entity_id
_entity_poly.type
_entity_poly.pdbx_seq_one_letter_code
_entity_poly.pdbx_strand_id
1 'polypeptide(L)'
;MTENDDAPPPTPPPPPLKALSSQDWETVIENFQQGGPRLHGWTSPHLIPALLDQAFVSLLKKDFPLKLPLLLFLEEFAQTFFTNEDSLERLVETLRAALHAPPDGVTITYLFKEQFLVSTTSVLVSLDVLALFRPRCTESLVELLLTVINRPNHGPDRQTRAVACECLRELEKCYPCLLSEVAGHVWSLCQSERTHASQSYILLFTRIINNIIYFKKYNVSILVTSVPLVPFNVPQSILVVLNSTSVSGRSSSRSISSSGCSNISNKDISSNSVGLNYKDLRRAFAFLLESTLVLTPCGMMEFLGMILPMAVALGLQASMLKVQFFGMIYSFDPLLCHGVLLMYSHFSDAFDGQEEEIIKRLMLFSRETHRYLVFRFLSLHWLLGLLSRLIMSKEVEKYKAVVQMGLRFYPAVFDPLTLKALKLDLLAFCSMYLSGLTLKSGSNEEAGGGKSAVSLFEDCLVSVSAFKWLPPWSTETAVAFRAFYRFMIAESSHSVIDPSTTRIFMQSAVLHALQVLLFPFPFIGQVPSNRLFLMRDI
;
A
#
# COMPACT_ATOMS: atom_id res chain seq x y z
N MET A 1 -19.64 -65.54 42.20
CA MET A 1 -18.52 -64.73 41.67
C MET A 1 -18.82 -64.56 40.18
N THR A 2 -19.85 -63.78 39.88
CA THR A 2 -19.83 -62.33 39.54
C THR A 2 -19.64 -62.16 38.03
N GLU A 3 -20.77 -62.23 37.35
CA GLU A 3 -21.04 -61.51 36.09
C GLU A 3 -20.69 -60.03 36.28
N ASN A 4 -19.91 -59.47 35.36
CA ASN A 4 -19.73 -58.04 35.16
C ASN A 4 -20.18 -57.73 33.73
N ASP A 5 -21.50 -57.76 33.52
CA ASP A 5 -22.16 -57.07 32.40
C ASP A 5 -22.70 -55.76 32.96
N ASP A 6 -21.91 -54.68 32.83
CA ASP A 6 -22.40 -53.31 33.00
C ASP A 6 -21.46 -52.35 32.24
N ALA A 7 -21.39 -52.52 30.92
CA ALA A 7 -21.01 -51.42 30.05
C ALA A 7 -22.27 -50.57 29.84
N PRO A 8 -22.28 -49.27 30.19
CA PRO A 8 -23.45 -48.44 29.97
C PRO A 8 -23.77 -48.42 28.46
N PRO A 9 -25.06 -48.46 28.08
CA PRO A 9 -25.45 -48.41 26.68
C PRO A 9 -24.86 -47.16 26.02
N PRO A 10 -24.44 -47.22 24.74
CA PRO A 10 -23.98 -46.04 24.04
C PRO A 10 -25.07 -44.97 24.15
N THR A 11 -24.70 -43.81 24.68
CA THR A 11 -25.58 -42.65 24.73
C THR A 11 -26.15 -42.41 23.34
N PRO A 12 -27.48 -42.20 23.20
CA PRO A 12 -28.07 -41.95 21.90
C PRO A 12 -27.38 -40.74 21.27
N PRO A 13 -27.11 -40.76 19.95
CA PRO A 13 -26.53 -39.61 19.28
C PRO A 13 -27.41 -38.39 19.58
N PRO A 14 -26.80 -37.22 19.89
CA PRO A 14 -27.57 -36.01 20.18
C PRO A 14 -28.54 -35.74 19.03
N PRO A 15 -29.77 -35.28 19.33
CA PRO A 15 -30.79 -35.07 18.30
C PRO A 15 -30.24 -34.13 17.22
N PRO A 16 -30.49 -34.43 15.92
CA PRO A 16 -30.04 -33.59 14.83
C PRO A 16 -30.60 -32.17 15.00
N LEU A 17 -29.76 -31.16 14.78
CA LEU A 17 -30.20 -29.76 14.81
C LEU A 17 -31.39 -29.59 13.87
N LYS A 18 -32.47 -29.00 14.38
CA LYS A 18 -33.62 -28.58 13.57
C LYS A 18 -33.14 -27.62 12.49
N ALA A 19 -33.73 -27.70 11.30
CA ALA A 19 -33.42 -26.76 10.21
C ALA A 19 -33.73 -25.32 10.66
N LEU A 20 -32.71 -24.46 10.62
CA LEU A 20 -32.81 -23.06 11.03
C LEU A 20 -33.59 -22.25 10.00
N SER A 21 -34.55 -21.45 10.48
CA SER A 21 -35.24 -20.43 9.70
C SER A 21 -34.35 -19.19 9.48
N SER A 22 -34.78 -18.24 8.65
CA SER A 22 -34.05 -16.98 8.48
C SER A 22 -33.93 -16.18 9.78
N GLN A 23 -34.99 -16.17 10.60
CA GLN A 23 -34.98 -15.51 11.90
C GLN A 23 -34.01 -16.20 12.87
N ASP A 24 -33.96 -17.54 12.84
CA ASP A 24 -33.00 -18.26 13.67
C ASP A 24 -31.55 -17.91 13.29
N TRP A 25 -31.25 -17.77 11.98
CA TRP A 25 -29.93 -17.33 11.53
C TRP A 25 -29.56 -15.91 11.99
N GLU A 26 -30.51 -14.96 12.00
CA GLU A 26 -30.27 -13.62 12.57
C GLU A 26 -29.89 -13.72 14.05
N THR A 27 -30.63 -14.52 14.84
CA THR A 27 -30.30 -14.69 16.26
C THR A 27 -28.95 -15.38 16.48
N VAL A 28 -28.57 -16.33 15.62
CA VAL A 28 -27.25 -16.98 15.68
C VAL A 28 -26.16 -15.95 15.42
N ILE A 29 -26.27 -15.17 14.35
CA ILE A 29 -25.29 -14.13 13.99
C ILE A 29 -25.15 -13.11 15.13
N GLU A 30 -26.27 -12.62 15.67
CA GLU A 30 -26.27 -11.67 16.80
C GLU A 30 -25.61 -12.26 18.06
N ASN A 31 -25.88 -13.53 18.39
CA ASN A 31 -25.28 -14.19 19.55
C ASN A 31 -23.75 -14.30 19.42
N PHE A 32 -23.24 -14.56 18.21
CA PHE A 32 -21.80 -14.58 17.96
C PHE A 32 -21.16 -13.20 18.05
N GLN A 33 -21.83 -12.16 17.54
CA GLN A 33 -21.34 -10.78 17.62
C GLN A 33 -21.35 -10.20 19.04
N GLN A 34 -22.36 -10.54 19.85
CA GLN A 34 -22.48 -10.06 21.23
C GLN A 34 -21.58 -10.82 22.21
N GLY A 35 -21.20 -12.06 21.88
CA GLY A 35 -20.39 -12.92 22.74
C GLY A 35 -21.06 -13.33 24.06
N GLY A 36 -20.29 -13.98 24.94
CA GLY A 36 -20.74 -14.33 26.30
C GLY A 36 -21.42 -15.70 26.44
N PRO A 37 -22.23 -15.94 27.50
CA PRO A 37 -22.75 -17.27 27.84
C PRO A 37 -23.65 -17.89 26.76
N ARG A 38 -24.31 -17.05 25.96
CA ARG A 38 -25.18 -17.47 24.85
C ARG A 38 -24.39 -18.08 23.69
N LEU A 39 -23.11 -17.72 23.55
CA LEU A 39 -22.19 -18.27 22.55
C LEU A 39 -21.83 -19.73 22.86
N HIS A 40 -21.66 -20.07 24.14
CA HIS A 40 -21.28 -21.43 24.56
C HIS A 40 -22.30 -22.49 24.13
N GLY A 41 -23.58 -22.12 23.95
CA GLY A 41 -24.61 -23.00 23.43
C GLY A 41 -24.43 -23.34 21.94
N TRP A 42 -23.77 -22.48 21.16
CA TRP A 42 -23.59 -22.65 19.71
C TRP A 42 -22.17 -23.08 19.31
N THR A 43 -21.15 -22.78 20.12
CA THR A 43 -19.75 -23.16 19.87
C THR A 43 -19.39 -24.55 20.40
N SER A 44 -20.39 -25.34 20.78
CA SER A 44 -20.15 -26.71 21.20
C SER A 44 -19.61 -27.54 20.03
N PRO A 45 -18.54 -28.33 20.22
CA PRO A 45 -17.81 -28.98 19.12
C PRO A 45 -18.68 -29.95 18.29
N HIS A 46 -19.77 -30.47 18.86
CA HIS A 46 -20.72 -31.33 18.13
C HIS A 46 -21.76 -30.54 17.31
N LEU A 47 -21.98 -29.26 17.62
CA LEU A 47 -22.96 -28.41 16.92
C LEU A 47 -22.34 -27.63 15.76
N ILE A 48 -21.05 -27.30 15.84
CA ILE A 48 -20.33 -26.55 14.81
C ILE A 48 -20.42 -27.22 13.43
N PRO A 49 -20.16 -28.53 13.26
CA PRO A 49 -20.29 -29.19 11.96
C PRO A 49 -21.72 -29.17 11.42
N ALA A 50 -22.71 -29.39 12.30
CA ALA A 50 -24.11 -29.35 11.91
C ALA A 50 -24.58 -27.93 11.53
N LEU A 51 -24.08 -26.90 12.20
CA LEU A 51 -24.34 -25.51 11.87
C LEU A 51 -23.72 -25.13 10.51
N LEU A 52 -22.49 -25.59 10.23
CA LEU A 52 -21.85 -25.39 8.92
C LEU A 52 -22.60 -26.09 7.80
N ASP A 53 -23.04 -27.32 8.02
CA ASP A 53 -23.82 -28.06 7.03
C ASP A 53 -25.12 -27.34 6.69
N GLN A 54 -25.82 -26.83 7.70
CA GLN A 54 -27.00 -26.00 7.48
C GLN A 54 -26.67 -24.66 6.81
N ALA A 55 -25.51 -24.06 7.11
CA ALA A 55 -25.07 -22.83 6.47
C ALA A 55 -24.85 -23.04 4.96
N PHE A 56 -24.12 -24.10 4.57
CA PHE A 56 -23.87 -24.44 3.17
C PHE A 56 -25.17 -24.73 2.41
N VAL A 57 -26.10 -25.47 3.01
CA VAL A 57 -27.43 -25.71 2.43
C VAL A 57 -28.20 -24.40 2.28
N SER A 58 -28.14 -23.51 3.27
CA SER A 58 -28.82 -22.21 3.22
C SER A 58 -28.26 -21.27 2.16
N LEU A 59 -26.94 -21.29 1.93
CA LEU A 59 -26.29 -20.52 0.86
C LEU A 59 -26.75 -20.93 -0.54
N LEU A 60 -26.98 -22.24 -0.75
CA LEU A 60 -27.46 -22.78 -2.02
C LEU A 60 -28.99 -22.71 -2.18
N LYS A 61 -29.74 -22.53 -1.09
CA LYS A 61 -31.19 -22.40 -1.12
C LYS A 61 -31.60 -21.15 -1.91
N LYS A 62 -32.61 -21.27 -2.79
CA LYS A 62 -33.11 -20.14 -3.58
C LYS A 62 -33.71 -19.06 -2.67
N ASP A 63 -34.69 -19.41 -1.84
CA ASP A 63 -35.44 -18.44 -1.04
C ASP A 63 -34.78 -18.05 0.29
N PHE A 64 -33.45 -17.88 0.32
CA PHE A 64 -32.72 -17.47 1.53
C PHE A 64 -32.23 -16.02 1.43
N PRO A 65 -32.74 -15.08 2.25
CA PRO A 65 -32.42 -13.66 2.12
C PRO A 65 -31.06 -13.27 2.73
N LEU A 66 -30.50 -14.09 3.62
CA LEU A 66 -29.30 -13.75 4.41
C LEU A 66 -28.01 -14.34 3.84
N LYS A 67 -27.93 -14.60 2.53
CA LYS A 67 -26.74 -15.22 1.91
C LYS A 67 -25.46 -14.43 2.15
N LEU A 68 -25.47 -13.12 1.89
CA LEU A 68 -24.29 -12.26 2.10
C LEU A 68 -23.93 -12.12 3.59
N PRO A 69 -24.89 -11.81 4.50
CA PRO A 69 -24.61 -11.84 5.94
C PRO A 69 -24.04 -13.17 6.43
N LEU A 70 -24.57 -14.29 5.94
CA LEU A 70 -24.10 -15.62 6.31
C LEU A 70 -22.67 -15.89 5.83
N LEU A 71 -22.29 -15.45 4.62
CA LEU A 71 -20.91 -15.55 4.14
C LEU A 71 -19.95 -14.73 5.01
N LEU A 72 -20.31 -13.48 5.31
CA LEU A 72 -19.49 -12.60 6.15
C LEU A 72 -19.35 -13.15 7.57
N PHE A 73 -20.43 -13.72 8.10
CA PHE A 73 -20.42 -14.41 9.39
C PHE A 73 -19.46 -15.61 9.41
N LEU A 74 -19.50 -16.47 8.39
CA LEU A 74 -18.58 -17.61 8.28
C LEU A 74 -17.12 -17.15 8.13
N GLU A 75 -16.89 -16.05 7.42
CA GLU A 75 -15.56 -15.44 7.25
C GLU A 75 -15.05 -14.84 8.58
N GLU A 76 -15.87 -14.08 9.29
CA GLU A 76 -15.54 -13.42 10.55
C GLU A 76 -15.13 -14.44 11.64
N PHE A 77 -15.88 -15.55 11.73
CA PHE A 77 -15.66 -16.59 12.73
C PHE A 77 -14.95 -17.84 12.16
N ALA A 78 -14.19 -17.67 11.09
CA ALA A 78 -13.56 -18.78 10.35
C ALA A 78 -12.75 -19.74 11.23
N GLN A 79 -12.00 -19.23 12.21
CA GLN A 79 -11.20 -20.04 13.12
C GLN A 79 -12.03 -20.99 14.01
N THR A 80 -13.28 -20.61 14.30
CA THR A 80 -14.19 -21.44 15.11
C THR A 80 -14.83 -22.52 14.25
N PHE A 81 -15.19 -22.17 13.02
CA PHE A 81 -15.93 -23.04 12.11
C PHE A 81 -15.02 -24.06 11.40
N PHE A 82 -13.89 -23.61 10.87
CA PHE A 82 -13.07 -24.42 9.97
C PHE A 82 -11.86 -25.01 10.69
N THR A 83 -12.11 -25.98 11.57
CA THR A 83 -11.05 -26.71 12.28
C THR A 83 -10.54 -27.93 11.53
N ASN A 84 -11.34 -28.43 10.58
CA ASN A 84 -11.11 -29.72 9.91
C ASN A 84 -11.05 -29.54 8.39
N GLU A 85 -10.21 -30.33 7.72
CA GLU A 85 -10.05 -30.28 6.25
C GLU A 85 -11.38 -30.51 5.51
N ASP A 86 -12.20 -31.47 5.97
CA ASP A 86 -13.49 -31.80 5.34
C ASP A 86 -14.43 -30.58 5.26
N SER A 87 -14.41 -29.72 6.28
CA SER A 87 -15.25 -28.51 6.31
C SER A 87 -14.81 -27.47 5.28
N LEU A 88 -13.49 -27.38 5.03
CA LEU A 88 -12.90 -26.51 4.01
C LEU A 88 -13.15 -27.06 2.60
N GLU A 89 -13.01 -28.37 2.40
CA GLU A 89 -13.34 -29.01 1.12
C GLU A 89 -14.82 -28.80 0.78
N ARG A 90 -15.73 -28.92 1.76
CA ARG A 90 -17.15 -28.63 1.58
C ARG A 90 -17.44 -27.17 1.29
N LEU A 91 -16.70 -26.22 1.88
CA LEU A 91 -16.81 -24.80 1.55
C LEU A 91 -16.48 -24.57 0.06
N VAL A 92 -15.37 -25.13 -0.43
CA VAL A 92 -14.95 -25.01 -1.84
C VAL A 92 -15.95 -25.70 -2.77
N GLU A 93 -16.51 -26.86 -2.41
CA GLU A 93 -17.54 -27.52 -3.19
C GLU A 93 -18.85 -26.73 -3.24
N THR A 94 -19.23 -26.10 -2.13
CA THR A 94 -20.41 -25.22 -2.06
C THR A 94 -20.22 -24.00 -2.95
N LEU A 95 -19.02 -23.41 -2.95
CA LEU A 95 -18.65 -22.33 -3.88
C LEU A 95 -18.73 -22.80 -5.33
N ARG A 96 -18.18 -23.97 -5.65
CA ARG A 96 -18.25 -24.57 -7.00
C ARG A 96 -19.70 -24.71 -7.47
N ALA A 97 -20.57 -25.26 -6.62
CA ALA A 97 -22.01 -25.37 -6.91
C ALA A 97 -22.67 -24.00 -7.15
N ALA A 98 -22.34 -23.00 -6.32
CA ALA A 98 -22.86 -21.63 -6.47
C ALA A 98 -22.40 -20.95 -7.77
N LEU A 99 -21.15 -21.16 -8.19
CA LEU A 99 -20.61 -20.60 -9.43
C LEU A 99 -21.25 -21.24 -10.67
N HIS A 100 -21.49 -22.55 -10.64
CA HIS A 100 -22.15 -23.27 -11.74
C HIS A 100 -23.64 -22.96 -11.88
N ALA A 101 -24.32 -22.57 -10.81
CA ALA A 101 -25.73 -22.20 -10.86
C ALA A 101 -25.93 -20.94 -11.75
N PRO A 102 -26.93 -20.91 -12.65
CA PRO A 102 -27.18 -19.74 -13.48
C PRO A 102 -27.62 -18.54 -12.62
N PRO A 103 -27.22 -17.31 -12.96
CA PRO A 103 -27.69 -16.13 -12.25
C PRO A 103 -29.17 -15.91 -12.53
N ASP A 104 -29.98 -15.79 -11.48
CA ASP A 104 -31.43 -15.54 -11.57
C ASP A 104 -31.81 -14.08 -11.25
N GLY A 105 -30.83 -13.26 -10.90
CA GLY A 105 -31.00 -11.83 -10.60
C GLY A 105 -31.64 -11.53 -9.24
N VAL A 106 -32.05 -12.56 -8.49
CA VAL A 106 -32.76 -12.40 -7.20
C VAL A 106 -32.03 -13.12 -6.09
N THR A 107 -31.66 -14.38 -6.29
CA THR A 107 -31.12 -15.25 -5.23
C THR A 107 -29.67 -15.68 -5.47
N ILE A 108 -29.30 -15.84 -6.74
CA ILE A 108 -27.94 -16.12 -7.18
C ILE A 108 -27.56 -14.97 -8.11
N THR A 109 -26.97 -13.94 -7.51
CA THR A 109 -26.51 -12.75 -8.22
C THR A 109 -25.01 -12.84 -8.49
N TYR A 110 -24.51 -12.05 -9.45
CA TYR A 110 -23.07 -11.90 -9.65
C TYR A 110 -22.36 -11.40 -8.39
N LEU A 111 -22.99 -10.47 -7.66
CA LEU A 111 -22.48 -9.97 -6.38
C LEU A 111 -22.32 -11.09 -5.34
N PHE A 112 -23.30 -12.00 -5.25
CA PHE A 112 -23.20 -13.15 -4.34
C PHE A 112 -22.03 -14.06 -4.73
N LYS A 113 -21.89 -14.40 -6.02
CA LYS A 113 -20.77 -15.21 -6.51
C LYS A 113 -19.42 -14.56 -6.23
N GLU A 114 -19.30 -13.27 -6.50
CA GLU A 114 -18.09 -12.47 -6.28
C GLU A 114 -17.72 -12.42 -4.80
N GLN A 115 -18.68 -12.13 -3.91
CA GLN A 115 -18.43 -12.14 -2.48
C GLN A 115 -18.04 -13.54 -1.99
N PHE A 116 -18.67 -14.60 -2.51
CA PHE A 116 -18.34 -15.96 -2.10
C PHE A 116 -16.91 -16.36 -2.51
N LEU A 117 -16.44 -15.95 -3.70
CA LEU A 117 -15.04 -16.09 -4.09
C LEU A 117 -14.11 -15.42 -3.07
N VAL A 118 -14.37 -14.15 -2.75
CA VAL A 118 -13.56 -13.35 -1.81
C VAL A 118 -13.54 -13.99 -0.42
N SER A 119 -14.71 -14.28 0.16
CA SER A 119 -14.81 -14.85 1.50
C SER A 119 -14.14 -16.22 1.59
N THR A 120 -14.28 -17.08 0.56
CA THR A 120 -13.60 -18.39 0.55
C THR A 120 -12.08 -18.25 0.50
N THR A 121 -11.57 -17.36 -0.36
CA THR A 121 -10.13 -17.08 -0.41
C THR A 121 -9.62 -16.47 0.91
N SER A 122 -10.37 -15.54 1.49
CA SER A 122 -10.05 -14.89 2.78
C SER A 122 -9.97 -15.91 3.92
N VAL A 123 -10.92 -16.84 4.00
CA VAL A 123 -10.91 -17.95 4.97
C VAL A 123 -9.67 -18.81 4.80
N LEU A 124 -9.36 -19.25 3.57
CA LEU A 124 -8.20 -20.10 3.31
C LEU A 124 -6.87 -19.43 3.67
N VAL A 125 -6.74 -18.13 3.34
CA VAL A 125 -5.55 -17.33 3.67
C VAL A 125 -5.43 -17.09 5.18
N SER A 126 -6.53 -16.71 5.84
CA SER A 126 -6.53 -16.37 7.27
C SER A 126 -6.24 -17.56 8.16
N LEU A 127 -6.63 -18.76 7.73
CA LEU A 127 -6.35 -20.02 8.42
C LEU A 127 -5.02 -20.65 7.98
N ASP A 128 -4.30 -20.04 7.05
CA ASP A 128 -3.06 -20.55 6.48
C ASP A 128 -3.18 -22.02 6.01
N VAL A 129 -4.25 -22.31 5.25
CA VAL A 129 -4.70 -23.67 4.97
C VAL A 129 -3.63 -24.51 4.28
N LEU A 130 -2.85 -23.93 3.36
CA LEU A 130 -1.80 -24.67 2.66
C LEU A 130 -0.66 -25.12 3.60
N ALA A 131 -0.42 -24.38 4.68
CA ALA A 131 0.62 -24.71 5.65
C ALA A 131 0.12 -25.69 6.74
N LEU A 132 -1.16 -25.63 7.10
CA LEU A 132 -1.73 -26.41 8.21
C LEU A 132 -2.42 -27.71 7.77
N PHE A 133 -2.96 -27.78 6.55
CA PHE A 133 -3.70 -28.93 6.04
C PHE A 133 -3.06 -29.47 4.76
N ARG A 134 -3.61 -30.57 4.22
CA ARG A 134 -3.17 -31.10 2.93
C ARG A 134 -3.47 -30.10 1.80
N PRO A 135 -2.66 -30.09 0.72
CA PRO A 135 -2.77 -29.08 -0.34
C PRO A 135 -4.08 -29.16 -1.14
N ARG A 136 -4.81 -30.29 -1.08
CA ARG A 136 -6.01 -30.56 -1.90
C ARG A 136 -7.06 -29.45 -1.85
N CYS A 137 -7.32 -28.90 -0.67
CA CYS A 137 -8.30 -27.81 -0.55
C CYS A 137 -7.83 -26.55 -1.30
N THR A 138 -6.53 -26.21 -1.19
CA THR A 138 -5.95 -25.07 -1.91
C THR A 138 -5.91 -25.34 -3.40
N GLU A 139 -5.54 -26.55 -3.82
CA GLU A 139 -5.53 -26.99 -5.22
C GLU A 139 -6.92 -26.87 -5.84
N SER A 140 -7.95 -27.37 -5.15
CA SER A 140 -9.35 -27.31 -5.58
C SER A 140 -9.87 -25.87 -5.74
N LEU A 141 -9.51 -24.96 -4.82
CA LEU A 141 -9.86 -23.55 -4.96
C LEU A 141 -9.12 -22.87 -6.13
N VAL A 142 -7.81 -23.07 -6.23
CA VAL A 142 -7.00 -22.50 -7.32
C VAL A 142 -7.51 -23.00 -8.67
N GLU A 143 -7.79 -24.30 -8.79
CA GLU A 143 -8.36 -24.90 -10.00
C GLU A 143 -9.70 -24.26 -10.39
N LEU A 144 -10.58 -24.04 -9.40
CA LEU A 144 -11.86 -23.38 -9.61
C LEU A 144 -11.68 -21.93 -10.10
N LEU A 145 -10.78 -21.17 -9.47
CA LEU A 145 -10.44 -19.81 -9.86
C LEU A 145 -9.83 -19.74 -11.26
N LEU A 146 -8.90 -20.64 -11.58
CA LEU A 146 -8.28 -20.77 -12.91
C LEU A 146 -9.35 -21.08 -13.98
N THR A 147 -10.33 -21.92 -13.66
CA THR A 147 -11.47 -22.22 -14.54
C THR A 147 -12.35 -20.99 -14.80
N VAL A 148 -12.56 -20.14 -13.79
CA VAL A 148 -13.32 -18.89 -13.94
C VAL A 148 -12.57 -17.92 -14.86
N ILE A 149 -11.27 -17.72 -14.66
CA ILE A 149 -10.49 -16.76 -15.46
C ILE A 149 -10.22 -17.26 -16.89
N ASN A 150 -10.35 -18.56 -17.17
CA ASN A 150 -10.11 -19.14 -18.50
C ASN A 150 -11.29 -18.94 -19.48
N ARG A 151 -12.02 -17.83 -19.36
CA ARG A 151 -13.13 -17.42 -20.24
C ARG A 151 -13.01 -15.94 -20.64
N PRO A 152 -11.88 -15.54 -21.24
CA PRO A 152 -11.63 -14.14 -21.57
C PRO A 152 -12.74 -13.60 -22.49
N ASN A 153 -13.05 -12.31 -22.36
CA ASN A 153 -14.06 -11.61 -23.16
C ASN A 153 -15.52 -12.07 -22.99
N HIS A 154 -15.83 -12.97 -22.05
CA HIS A 154 -17.22 -13.24 -21.73
C HIS A 154 -17.79 -12.03 -20.95
N GLY A 155 -18.81 -11.37 -21.52
CA GLY A 155 -19.31 -10.08 -21.01
C GLY A 155 -19.99 -10.16 -19.64
N PRO A 156 -20.91 -11.13 -19.39
CA PRO A 156 -21.71 -11.17 -18.16
C PRO A 156 -20.92 -11.44 -16.87
N ASP A 157 -19.87 -12.26 -16.92
CA ASP A 157 -19.02 -12.66 -15.80
C ASP A 157 -17.71 -11.86 -15.73
N ARG A 158 -17.58 -10.75 -16.49
CA ARG A 158 -16.35 -9.94 -16.54
C ARG A 158 -15.84 -9.53 -15.16
N GLN A 159 -16.75 -9.13 -14.27
CA GLN A 159 -16.41 -8.70 -12.91
C GLN A 159 -16.03 -9.90 -12.05
N THR A 160 -16.76 -11.00 -12.18
CA THR A 160 -16.44 -12.26 -11.51
C THR A 160 -15.06 -12.79 -11.91
N ARG A 161 -14.65 -12.65 -13.19
CA ARG A 161 -13.27 -12.96 -13.63
C ARG A 161 -12.24 -12.03 -13.01
N ALA A 162 -12.51 -10.72 -12.99
CA ALA A 162 -11.63 -9.76 -12.33
C ALA A 162 -11.42 -10.13 -10.85
N VAL A 163 -12.51 -10.42 -10.12
CA VAL A 163 -12.48 -10.88 -8.73
C VAL A 163 -11.71 -12.20 -8.59
N ALA A 164 -11.90 -13.17 -9.49
CA ALA A 164 -11.13 -14.40 -9.46
C ALA A 164 -9.62 -14.18 -9.67
N CYS A 165 -9.23 -13.25 -10.55
CA CYS A 165 -7.84 -12.81 -10.68
C CYS A 165 -7.31 -12.18 -9.38
N GLU A 166 -8.11 -11.36 -8.70
CA GLU A 166 -7.76 -10.77 -7.40
C GLU A 166 -7.58 -11.85 -6.31
N CYS A 167 -8.47 -12.83 -6.25
CA CYS A 167 -8.33 -13.98 -5.35
C CYS A 167 -7.06 -14.79 -5.62
N LEU A 168 -6.76 -15.09 -6.89
CA LEU A 168 -5.50 -15.74 -7.28
C LEU A 168 -4.28 -14.92 -6.91
N ARG A 169 -4.38 -13.59 -7.03
CA ARG A 169 -3.29 -12.67 -6.70
C ARG A 169 -3.03 -12.61 -5.20
N GLU A 170 -4.07 -12.67 -4.37
CA GLU A 170 -3.91 -12.76 -2.92
C GLU A 170 -3.33 -14.12 -2.52
N LEU A 171 -3.75 -15.23 -3.14
CA LEU A 171 -3.13 -16.54 -2.93
C LEU A 171 -1.64 -16.55 -3.32
N GLU A 172 -1.28 -15.95 -4.46
CA GLU A 172 0.10 -15.81 -4.91
C GLU A 172 0.94 -14.90 -3.99
N LYS A 173 0.31 -13.93 -3.32
CA LYS A 173 0.97 -13.09 -2.32
C LYS A 173 1.20 -13.83 -1.00
N CYS A 174 0.25 -14.66 -0.57
CA CYS A 174 0.35 -15.48 0.63
C CYS A 174 1.32 -16.66 0.44
N TYR A 175 1.31 -17.25 -0.75
CA TYR A 175 2.12 -18.41 -1.13
C TYR A 175 2.94 -18.07 -2.39
N PRO A 176 4.11 -17.42 -2.25
CA PRO A 176 4.89 -16.99 -3.39
C PRO A 176 5.30 -18.12 -4.33
N CYS A 177 5.18 -17.87 -5.63
CA CYS A 177 5.40 -18.81 -6.72
C CYS A 177 4.38 -19.97 -6.78
N LEU A 178 3.19 -19.82 -6.21
CA LEU A 178 2.12 -20.81 -6.32
C LEU A 178 1.70 -21.02 -7.78
N LEU A 179 1.57 -19.93 -8.53
CA LEU A 179 1.12 -19.93 -9.92
C LEU A 179 2.26 -19.93 -10.93
N SER A 180 3.51 -20.19 -10.49
CA SER A 180 4.67 -20.06 -11.38
C SER A 180 4.59 -21.02 -12.58
N GLU A 181 4.11 -22.25 -12.37
CA GLU A 181 4.04 -23.28 -13.42
C GLU A 181 2.98 -22.97 -14.50
N VAL A 182 1.97 -22.14 -14.17
CA VAL A 182 0.90 -21.74 -15.09
C VAL A 182 1.07 -20.31 -15.63
N ALA A 183 2.22 -19.67 -15.38
CA ALA A 183 2.48 -18.29 -15.77
C ALA A 183 2.26 -18.03 -17.28
N GLY A 184 2.61 -18.99 -18.14
CA GLY A 184 2.41 -18.89 -19.59
C GLY A 184 0.93 -18.84 -19.99
N HIS A 185 0.06 -19.56 -19.28
CA HIS A 185 -1.38 -19.48 -19.52
C HIS A 185 -1.92 -18.12 -19.10
N VAL A 186 -1.52 -17.64 -17.92
CA VAL A 186 -1.93 -16.31 -17.43
C VAL A 186 -1.46 -15.22 -18.40
N TRP A 187 -0.27 -15.33 -18.97
CA TRP A 187 0.20 -14.40 -19.99
C TRP A 187 -0.68 -14.40 -21.24
N SER A 188 -1.05 -15.59 -21.76
CA SER A 188 -1.98 -15.70 -22.90
C SER A 188 -3.35 -15.10 -22.58
N LEU A 189 -3.84 -15.29 -21.35
CA LEU A 189 -5.08 -14.68 -20.88
C LEU A 189 -4.99 -13.14 -20.85
N CYS A 190 -3.85 -12.58 -20.42
CA CYS A 190 -3.62 -11.13 -20.48
C CYS A 190 -3.69 -10.58 -21.92
N GLN A 191 -3.19 -11.31 -22.90
CA GLN A 191 -3.20 -10.89 -24.31
C GLN A 191 -4.60 -10.99 -24.95
N SER A 192 -5.41 -11.95 -24.48
CA SER A 192 -6.73 -12.22 -25.03
C SER A 192 -7.83 -11.35 -24.43
N GLU A 193 -7.73 -10.96 -23.15
CA GLU A 193 -8.75 -10.16 -22.46
C GLU A 193 -8.80 -8.71 -22.97
N ARG A 194 -9.97 -8.27 -23.43
CA ARG A 194 -10.23 -6.93 -24.00
C ARG A 194 -11.19 -6.08 -23.17
N THR A 195 -11.75 -6.63 -22.10
CA THR A 195 -12.63 -5.89 -21.18
C THR A 195 -11.83 -5.22 -20.06
N HIS A 196 -12.48 -4.41 -19.22
CA HIS A 196 -11.84 -3.79 -18.04
C HIS A 196 -11.25 -4.80 -17.03
N ALA A 197 -11.63 -6.08 -17.10
CA ALA A 197 -11.02 -7.14 -16.29
C ALA A 197 -9.53 -7.31 -16.57
N SER A 198 -9.05 -6.89 -17.75
CA SER A 198 -7.64 -6.91 -18.16
C SER A 198 -6.69 -6.30 -17.13
N GLN A 199 -7.10 -5.26 -16.38
CA GLN A 199 -6.29 -4.73 -15.28
C GLN A 199 -5.92 -5.83 -14.26
N SER A 200 -6.90 -6.62 -13.80
CA SER A 200 -6.68 -7.67 -12.81
C SER A 200 -5.82 -8.81 -13.36
N TYR A 201 -5.95 -9.15 -14.65
CA TYR A 201 -5.04 -10.11 -15.32
C TYR A 201 -3.60 -9.59 -15.34
N ILE A 202 -3.39 -8.34 -15.76
CA ILE A 202 -2.05 -7.73 -15.82
C ILE A 202 -1.42 -7.66 -14.44
N LEU A 203 -2.18 -7.27 -13.42
CA LEU A 203 -1.65 -7.18 -12.05
C LEU A 203 -1.37 -8.57 -11.44
N LEU A 204 -2.20 -9.58 -11.73
CA LEU A 204 -1.94 -10.97 -11.37
C LEU A 204 -0.64 -11.45 -12.03
N PHE A 205 -0.50 -11.27 -13.34
CA PHE A 205 0.70 -11.67 -14.07
C PHE A 205 1.94 -10.94 -13.54
N THR A 206 1.84 -9.64 -13.29
CA THR A 206 2.92 -8.83 -12.68
C THR A 206 3.37 -9.41 -11.34
N ARG A 207 2.42 -9.83 -10.49
CA ARG A 207 2.72 -10.45 -9.19
C ARG A 207 3.46 -11.78 -9.35
N ILE A 208 3.00 -12.64 -10.26
CA ILE A 208 3.63 -13.94 -10.54
C ILE A 208 5.08 -13.73 -11.00
N ILE A 209 5.32 -12.85 -11.98
CA ILE A 209 6.66 -12.57 -12.49
C ILE A 209 7.56 -11.96 -11.39
N ASN A 210 7.02 -11.03 -10.59
CA ASN A 210 7.75 -10.45 -9.47
C ASN A 210 8.21 -11.51 -8.48
N ASN A 211 7.34 -12.46 -8.12
CA ASN A 211 7.69 -13.55 -7.21
C ASN A 211 8.72 -14.51 -7.84
N ILE A 212 8.58 -14.87 -9.12
CA ILE A 212 9.57 -15.71 -9.83
C ILE A 212 10.96 -15.07 -9.78
N ILE A 213 11.05 -13.76 -10.04
CA ILE A 213 12.31 -13.00 -10.01
C ILE A 213 12.86 -12.95 -8.58
N TYR A 214 12.03 -12.57 -7.60
CA TYR A 214 12.44 -12.40 -6.21
C TYR A 214 12.97 -13.72 -5.60
N PHE A 215 12.25 -14.83 -5.82
CA PHE A 215 12.62 -16.16 -5.33
C PHE A 215 13.57 -16.91 -6.28
N LYS A 216 14.08 -16.26 -7.33
CA LYS A 216 15.08 -16.80 -8.27
C LYS A 216 14.68 -18.14 -8.90
N LYS A 217 13.40 -18.34 -9.20
CA LYS A 217 12.89 -19.57 -9.82
C LYS A 217 13.06 -19.57 -11.34
N TYR A 218 14.32 -19.51 -11.78
CA TYR A 218 14.70 -19.45 -13.20
C TYR A 218 14.61 -20.80 -13.93
N ASN A 219 13.97 -21.82 -13.35
CA ASN A 219 13.69 -23.09 -14.03
C ASN A 219 12.26 -23.19 -14.56
N VAL A 220 11.43 -22.18 -14.33
CA VAL A 220 10.02 -22.15 -14.74
C VAL A 220 9.90 -21.61 -16.16
N SER A 221 9.25 -22.33 -17.08
CA SER A 221 8.97 -21.77 -18.40
C SER A 221 7.83 -20.76 -18.31
N ILE A 222 8.13 -19.49 -18.57
CA ILE A 222 7.17 -18.39 -18.38
C ILE A 222 6.30 -18.19 -19.62
N LEU A 223 6.84 -18.48 -20.80
CA LEU A 223 6.19 -18.18 -22.07
C LEU A 223 5.59 -19.41 -22.76
N VAL A 224 5.85 -20.61 -22.24
CA VAL A 224 5.36 -21.87 -22.80
C VAL A 224 4.25 -22.43 -21.91
N THR A 225 3.16 -22.86 -22.54
CA THR A 225 2.00 -23.49 -21.90
C THR A 225 2.10 -25.01 -21.94
N SER A 226 3.22 -25.57 -21.49
CA SER A 226 3.45 -27.03 -21.52
C SER A 226 2.74 -27.77 -20.38
N VAL A 227 2.55 -27.11 -19.24
CA VAL A 227 1.79 -27.63 -18.10
C VAL A 227 0.31 -27.32 -18.33
N PRO A 228 -0.63 -28.26 -18.13
CA PRO A 228 -2.06 -27.95 -18.24
C PRO A 228 -2.49 -26.93 -17.18
N LEU A 229 -3.47 -26.09 -17.51
CA LEU A 229 -4.05 -25.12 -16.56
C LEU A 229 -4.84 -25.81 -15.44
N VAL A 230 -5.48 -26.93 -15.78
CA VAL A 230 -6.35 -27.76 -14.93
C VAL A 230 -6.14 -29.23 -15.35
N PRO A 231 -5.97 -30.20 -14.42
CA PRO A 231 -5.98 -30.06 -12.95
C PRO A 231 -4.76 -29.28 -12.43
N PHE A 232 -4.97 -28.52 -11.36
CA PHE A 232 -3.89 -27.75 -10.73
C PHE A 232 -3.27 -28.55 -9.57
N ASN A 233 -1.94 -28.55 -9.48
CA ASN A 233 -1.21 -29.12 -8.36
C ASN A 233 -0.29 -28.07 -7.76
N VAL A 234 -0.15 -28.03 -6.43
CA VAL A 234 0.77 -27.10 -5.79
C VAL A 234 2.22 -27.43 -6.19
N PRO A 235 3.03 -26.44 -6.61
CA PRO A 235 4.42 -26.68 -6.99
C PRO A 235 5.20 -27.38 -5.88
N GLN A 236 5.95 -28.44 -6.22
CA GLN A 236 6.72 -29.24 -5.25
C GLN A 236 7.70 -28.41 -4.42
N SER A 237 8.26 -27.37 -5.04
CA SER A 237 9.14 -26.42 -4.39
C SER A 237 8.50 -25.65 -3.22
N ILE A 238 7.18 -25.50 -3.18
CA ILE A 238 6.45 -24.92 -2.04
C ILE A 238 6.25 -25.99 -0.95
N LEU A 239 5.82 -27.19 -1.34
CA LEU A 239 5.59 -28.30 -0.42
C LEU A 239 6.86 -28.67 0.38
N VAL A 240 8.03 -28.66 -0.27
CA VAL A 240 9.33 -28.92 0.40
C VAL A 240 9.63 -27.87 1.47
N VAL A 241 9.34 -26.60 1.21
CA VAL A 241 9.58 -25.51 2.18
C VAL A 241 8.63 -25.65 3.37
N LEU A 242 7.35 -25.89 3.12
CA LEU A 242 6.33 -26.03 4.16
C LEU A 242 6.58 -27.25 5.07
N ASN A 243 6.97 -28.38 4.48
CA ASN A 243 7.33 -29.59 5.23
C ASN A 243 8.61 -29.42 6.04
N SER A 244 9.56 -28.59 5.57
CA SER A 244 10.77 -28.26 6.33
C SER A 244 10.46 -27.38 7.55
N THR A 245 9.47 -26.49 7.44
CA THR A 245 9.08 -25.58 8.52
C THR A 245 8.22 -26.22 9.61
N SER A 246 7.45 -27.26 9.31
CA SER A 246 6.62 -27.95 10.30
C SER A 246 7.42 -28.78 11.32
N VAL A 247 8.69 -29.05 11.05
CA VAL A 247 9.60 -29.78 11.95
C VAL A 247 10.32 -28.86 12.96
N SER A 248 10.31 -27.54 12.77
CA SER A 248 10.92 -26.57 13.70
C SER A 248 9.86 -25.73 14.40
N GLY A 249 9.75 -25.89 15.72
CA GLY A 249 8.68 -25.33 16.55
C GLY A 249 8.49 -23.81 16.49
N ARG A 250 7.23 -23.41 16.74
CA ARG A 250 6.67 -22.04 16.80
C ARG A 250 7.56 -21.03 17.54
N SER A 251 7.97 -19.98 16.84
CA SER A 251 8.10 -18.63 17.42
C SER A 251 8.03 -17.54 16.35
N SER A 252 7.34 -16.47 16.72
CA SER A 252 6.89 -15.35 15.89
C SER A 252 8.01 -14.48 15.34
N SER A 253 8.07 -14.38 14.01
CA SER A 253 8.30 -13.16 13.20
C SER A 253 8.60 -13.61 11.77
N ARG A 254 7.64 -13.46 10.84
CA ARG A 254 7.87 -13.73 9.42
C ARG A 254 8.77 -12.64 8.84
N SER A 255 10.08 -12.84 8.96
CA SER A 255 11.07 -12.33 8.01
C SER A 255 11.63 -13.54 7.29
N ILE A 256 11.27 -13.71 6.02
CA ILE A 256 11.92 -14.70 5.14
C ILE A 256 13.34 -14.17 4.89
N SER A 257 14.27 -14.51 5.78
CA SER A 257 15.70 -14.29 5.57
C SER A 257 16.19 -15.26 4.50
N SER A 258 16.80 -14.71 3.45
CA SER A 258 17.32 -15.40 2.27
C SER A 258 18.58 -16.21 2.57
N SER A 259 18.48 -17.25 3.38
CA SER A 259 19.61 -18.17 3.61
C SER A 259 19.13 -19.58 3.85
N GLY A 260 19.35 -20.45 2.85
CA GLY A 260 19.21 -21.90 3.03
C GLY A 260 18.60 -22.64 1.84
N CYS A 261 19.20 -22.54 0.66
CA CYS A 261 19.04 -23.53 -0.41
C CYS A 261 20.33 -23.59 -1.24
N SER A 262 21.43 -23.93 -0.57
CA SER A 262 22.62 -24.48 -1.21
C SER A 262 22.64 -25.97 -0.86
N ASN A 263 22.69 -26.81 -1.90
CA ASN A 263 22.87 -28.26 -1.89
C ASN A 263 21.63 -29.05 -2.39
N ILE A 264 21.22 -28.76 -3.62
CA ILE A 264 20.82 -29.84 -4.54
C ILE A 264 21.96 -29.97 -5.53
N SER A 265 22.47 -31.19 -5.66
CA SER A 265 23.64 -31.58 -6.45
C SER A 265 23.59 -31.02 -7.88
N ASN A 266 24.46 -30.04 -8.13
CA ASN A 266 24.80 -29.54 -9.46
C ASN A 266 25.57 -30.62 -10.23
N LYS A 267 24.86 -31.44 -10.99
CA LYS A 267 25.41 -32.08 -12.18
C LYS A 267 24.28 -32.20 -13.19
N ASP A 268 24.44 -31.51 -14.32
CA ASP A 268 23.67 -31.68 -15.56
C ASP A 268 22.43 -30.80 -15.79
N ILE A 269 22.44 -29.52 -15.37
CA ILE A 269 21.59 -28.49 -15.99
C ILE A 269 22.49 -27.50 -16.72
N SER A 270 22.48 -27.60 -18.05
CA SER A 270 23.26 -26.76 -18.95
C SER A 270 23.09 -25.26 -18.67
N SER A 271 24.21 -24.54 -18.69
CA SER A 271 24.30 -23.07 -18.60
C SER A 271 23.47 -22.32 -19.66
N ASN A 272 22.99 -23.01 -20.70
CA ASN A 272 22.09 -22.46 -21.72
C ASN A 272 20.63 -22.31 -21.24
N SER A 273 20.16 -23.14 -20.31
CA SER A 273 18.77 -23.08 -19.83
C SER A 273 18.47 -21.82 -18.99
N VAL A 274 19.41 -21.41 -18.15
CA VAL A 274 19.32 -20.19 -17.33
C VAL A 274 19.30 -18.92 -18.20
N GLY A 275 20.08 -18.92 -19.29
CA GLY A 275 20.13 -17.80 -20.24
C GLY A 275 18.86 -17.66 -21.09
N LEU A 276 18.16 -18.76 -21.38
CA LEU A 276 16.89 -18.75 -22.10
C LEU A 276 15.77 -18.16 -21.23
N ASN A 277 15.72 -18.51 -19.94
CA ASN A 277 14.63 -18.05 -19.08
C ASN A 277 14.73 -16.55 -18.73
N TYR A 278 15.93 -16.00 -18.70
CA TYR A 278 16.10 -14.56 -18.50
C TYR A 278 15.65 -13.72 -19.71
N LYS A 279 15.78 -14.26 -20.93
CA LYS A 279 15.20 -13.63 -22.14
C LYS A 279 13.68 -13.64 -22.09
N ASP A 280 13.11 -14.73 -21.61
CA ASP A 280 11.66 -14.89 -21.44
C ASP A 280 11.10 -13.96 -20.36
N LEU A 281 11.81 -13.80 -19.23
CA LEU A 281 11.51 -12.78 -18.23
C LEU A 281 11.55 -11.36 -18.80
N ARG A 282 12.56 -11.03 -19.62
CA ARG A 282 12.65 -9.72 -20.28
C ARG A 282 11.52 -9.48 -21.26
N ARG A 283 11.07 -10.52 -22.00
CA ARG A 283 9.90 -10.43 -22.88
C ARG A 283 8.61 -10.22 -22.09
N ALA A 284 8.41 -10.97 -21.01
CA ALA A 284 7.28 -10.78 -20.10
C ALA A 284 7.28 -9.36 -19.52
N PHE A 285 8.44 -8.86 -19.10
CA PHE A 285 8.59 -7.49 -18.60
C PHE A 285 8.29 -6.42 -19.67
N ALA A 286 8.76 -6.61 -20.90
CA ALA A 286 8.44 -5.71 -22.02
C ALA A 286 6.93 -5.66 -22.29
N PHE A 287 6.27 -6.82 -22.34
CA PHE A 287 4.81 -6.91 -22.46
C PHE A 287 4.09 -6.17 -21.32
N LEU A 288 4.56 -6.32 -20.08
CA LEU A 288 3.98 -5.62 -18.93
C LEU A 288 4.10 -4.09 -19.07
N LEU A 289 5.25 -3.59 -19.55
CA LEU A 289 5.45 -2.14 -19.77
C LEU A 289 4.58 -1.58 -20.90
N GLU A 290 4.27 -2.38 -21.92
CA GLU A 290 3.34 -2.00 -23.00
C GLU A 290 1.88 -1.97 -22.53
N SER A 291 1.55 -2.79 -21.52
CA SER A 291 0.17 -2.97 -21.02
C SER A 291 -0.29 -1.88 -20.03
N THR A 292 0.53 -0.87 -19.77
CA THR A 292 0.29 0.16 -18.74
C THR A 292 -0.93 1.05 -19.02
N LEU A 293 -1.31 1.21 -20.28
CA LEU A 293 -2.43 2.05 -20.71
C LEU A 293 -3.80 1.59 -20.17
N VAL A 294 -3.89 0.34 -19.77
CA VAL A 294 -5.13 -0.28 -19.29
C VAL A 294 -5.32 -0.09 -17.77
N LEU A 295 -4.28 0.39 -17.07
CA LEU A 295 -4.27 0.50 -15.62
C LEU A 295 -4.92 1.81 -15.16
N THR A 296 -5.82 1.70 -14.19
CA THR A 296 -6.28 2.83 -13.37
C THR A 296 -5.14 3.40 -12.53
N PRO A 297 -5.25 4.63 -12.01
CA PRO A 297 -4.23 5.22 -11.12
C PRO A 297 -3.83 4.34 -9.93
N CYS A 298 -4.81 3.68 -9.29
CA CYS A 298 -4.55 2.74 -8.20
C CYS A 298 -3.79 1.49 -8.70
N GLY A 299 -4.23 0.91 -9.84
CA GLY A 299 -3.55 -0.21 -10.46
C GLY A 299 -2.11 0.12 -10.88
N MET A 300 -1.88 1.31 -11.42
CA MET A 300 -0.56 1.81 -11.81
C MET A 300 0.38 1.91 -10.60
N MET A 301 -0.11 2.41 -9.47
CA MET A 301 0.69 2.50 -8.25
C MET A 301 1.15 1.13 -7.75
N GLU A 302 0.24 0.16 -7.72
CA GLU A 302 0.59 -1.20 -7.32
C GLU A 302 1.55 -1.85 -8.32
N PHE A 303 1.31 -1.65 -9.61
CA PHE A 303 2.15 -2.12 -10.69
C PHE A 303 3.59 -1.59 -10.56
N LEU A 304 3.77 -0.27 -10.36
CA LEU A 304 5.08 0.34 -10.15
C LEU A 304 5.79 -0.23 -8.92
N GLY A 305 5.06 -0.46 -7.82
CA GLY A 305 5.62 -1.06 -6.61
C GLY A 305 6.25 -2.45 -6.85
N MET A 306 5.76 -3.20 -7.84
CA MET A 306 6.35 -4.48 -8.26
C MET A 306 7.40 -4.32 -9.37
N ILE A 307 7.18 -3.40 -10.32
CA ILE A 307 8.04 -3.24 -11.50
C ILE A 307 9.39 -2.62 -11.18
N LEU A 308 9.46 -1.67 -10.25
CA LEU A 308 10.71 -1.05 -9.84
C LEU A 308 11.73 -2.07 -9.30
N PRO A 309 11.41 -2.93 -8.29
CA PRO A 309 12.36 -3.94 -7.83
C PRO A 309 12.66 -5.01 -8.90
N MET A 310 11.69 -5.38 -9.74
CA MET A 310 11.94 -6.28 -10.87
C MET A 310 12.96 -5.71 -11.85
N ALA A 311 12.87 -4.43 -12.19
CA ALA A 311 13.81 -3.78 -13.10
C ALA A 311 15.24 -3.77 -12.56
N VAL A 312 15.41 -3.54 -11.24
CA VAL A 312 16.71 -3.65 -10.56
C VAL A 312 17.25 -5.07 -10.67
N ALA A 313 16.42 -6.08 -10.35
CA ALA A 313 16.83 -7.48 -10.39
C ALA A 313 17.16 -7.97 -11.82
N LEU A 314 16.46 -7.43 -12.83
CA LEU A 314 16.73 -7.68 -14.24
C LEU A 314 17.82 -6.76 -14.83
N GLY A 315 18.49 -5.94 -14.02
CA GLY A 315 19.57 -5.06 -14.47
C GLY A 315 19.16 -4.15 -15.63
N LEU A 316 17.89 -3.72 -15.66
CA LEU A 316 17.37 -2.87 -16.73
C LEU A 316 17.80 -1.42 -16.52
N GLN A 317 17.99 -0.70 -17.62
CA GLN A 317 18.37 0.70 -17.56
C GLN A 317 17.18 1.53 -17.06
N ALA A 318 17.36 2.22 -15.93
CA ALA A 318 16.32 3.06 -15.32
C ALA A 318 15.82 4.20 -16.24
N SER A 319 16.60 4.59 -17.24
CA SER A 319 16.18 5.55 -18.27
C SER A 319 14.95 5.08 -19.05
N MET A 320 14.81 3.78 -19.30
CA MET A 320 13.64 3.23 -19.99
C MET A 320 12.36 3.43 -19.18
N LEU A 321 12.44 3.16 -17.87
CA LEU A 321 11.33 3.40 -16.94
C LEU A 321 11.00 4.89 -16.84
N LYS A 322 12.02 5.75 -16.77
CA LYS A 322 11.83 7.20 -16.79
C LYS A 322 11.05 7.63 -18.03
N VAL A 323 11.46 7.21 -19.23
CA VAL A 323 10.75 7.59 -20.47
C VAL A 323 9.28 7.17 -20.43
N GLN A 324 9.00 5.97 -19.94
CA GLN A 324 7.63 5.44 -19.89
C GLN A 324 6.75 6.16 -18.86
N PHE A 325 7.30 6.47 -17.69
CA PHE A 325 6.50 6.84 -16.51
C PHE A 325 6.64 8.29 -16.08
N PHE A 326 7.69 9.02 -16.50
CA PHE A 326 7.90 10.39 -16.04
C PHE A 326 6.75 11.33 -16.39
N GLY A 327 6.08 11.12 -17.53
CA GLY A 327 4.90 11.89 -17.94
C GLY A 327 3.77 11.89 -16.92
N MET A 328 3.70 10.89 -16.04
CA MET A 328 2.70 10.81 -14.97
C MET A 328 2.81 11.95 -13.95
N ILE A 329 3.97 12.62 -13.82
CA ILE A 329 4.13 13.78 -12.93
C ILE A 329 3.19 14.92 -13.33
N TYR A 330 2.88 15.04 -14.63
CA TYR A 330 1.98 16.07 -15.16
C TYR A 330 0.50 15.73 -14.95
N SER A 331 0.17 14.53 -14.47
CA SER A 331 -1.21 14.19 -14.09
C SER A 331 -1.71 15.08 -12.95
N PHE A 332 -3.03 15.19 -12.81
CA PHE A 332 -3.69 15.79 -11.65
C PHE A 332 -3.96 14.76 -10.54
N ASP A 333 -3.81 13.47 -10.84
CA ASP A 333 -3.96 12.40 -9.87
C ASP A 333 -2.71 12.32 -8.96
N PRO A 334 -2.84 12.53 -7.64
CA PRO A 334 -1.72 12.48 -6.72
C PRO A 334 -1.07 11.09 -6.65
N LEU A 335 -1.79 10.00 -6.90
CA LEU A 335 -1.24 8.64 -6.92
C LEU A 335 -0.22 8.53 -8.05
N LEU A 336 -0.56 8.97 -9.25
CA LEU A 336 0.35 8.93 -10.41
C LEU A 336 1.62 9.76 -10.18
N CYS A 337 1.50 10.94 -9.55
CA CYS A 337 2.65 11.72 -9.13
C CYS A 337 3.50 10.98 -8.09
N HIS A 338 2.86 10.36 -7.10
CA HIS A 338 3.56 9.57 -6.09
C HIS A 338 4.36 8.42 -6.71
N GLY A 339 3.83 7.78 -7.76
CA GLY A 339 4.54 6.74 -8.52
C GLY A 339 5.84 7.24 -9.14
N VAL A 340 5.86 8.46 -9.69
CA VAL A 340 7.08 9.09 -10.21
C VAL A 340 8.07 9.39 -9.08
N LEU A 341 7.58 9.88 -7.94
CA LEU A 341 8.43 10.14 -6.77
C LEU A 341 9.03 8.86 -6.21
N LEU A 342 8.28 7.75 -6.21
CA LEU A 342 8.78 6.44 -5.83
C LEU A 342 9.89 6.00 -6.79
N MET A 343 9.68 6.14 -8.09
CA MET A 343 10.71 5.85 -9.10
C MET A 343 11.96 6.71 -8.92
N TYR A 344 11.80 8.02 -8.65
CA TYR A 344 12.90 8.93 -8.30
C TYR A 344 13.64 8.50 -7.01
N SER A 345 12.93 7.93 -6.04
CA SER A 345 13.53 7.40 -4.82
C SER A 345 14.44 6.21 -5.09
N HIS A 346 14.02 5.30 -5.97
CA HIS A 346 14.77 4.09 -6.34
C HIS A 346 15.91 4.36 -7.33
N PHE A 347 15.76 5.33 -8.23
CA PHE A 347 16.68 5.56 -9.34
C PHE A 347 17.10 7.02 -9.48
N SER A 348 17.61 7.66 -8.42
CA SER A 348 18.00 9.09 -8.45
C SER A 348 18.83 9.47 -9.67
N ASP A 349 19.82 8.64 -10.00
CA ASP A 349 20.81 8.91 -11.05
C ASP A 349 20.17 9.02 -12.44
N ALA A 350 19.04 8.34 -12.66
CA ALA A 350 18.33 8.40 -13.93
C ALA A 350 17.57 9.72 -14.14
N PHE A 351 17.27 10.45 -13.06
CA PHE A 351 16.49 11.69 -13.06
C PHE A 351 17.34 12.95 -12.98
N ASP A 352 18.67 12.81 -13.05
CA ASP A 352 19.57 13.95 -12.96
C ASP A 352 19.20 15.04 -13.99
N GLY A 353 18.97 16.27 -13.50
CA GLY A 353 18.56 17.42 -14.29
C GLY A 353 17.05 17.57 -14.49
N GLN A 354 16.21 16.72 -13.89
CA GLN A 354 14.74 16.80 -13.93
C GLN A 354 14.12 17.21 -12.59
N GLU A 355 14.92 17.38 -11.55
CA GLU A 355 14.47 17.76 -10.20
C GLU A 355 13.71 19.08 -10.21
N GLU A 356 14.17 20.06 -10.99
CA GLU A 356 13.51 21.36 -11.11
C GLU A 356 12.06 21.20 -11.60
N GLU A 357 11.83 20.33 -12.59
CA GLU A 357 10.51 20.11 -13.17
C GLU A 357 9.57 19.36 -12.19
N ILE A 358 10.10 18.36 -11.48
CA ILE A 358 9.35 17.66 -10.42
C ILE A 358 8.90 18.66 -9.35
N ILE A 359 9.80 19.56 -8.92
CA ILE A 359 9.51 20.54 -7.88
C ILE A 359 8.55 21.61 -8.40
N LYS A 360 8.68 22.08 -9.65
CA LYS A 360 7.71 23.00 -10.29
C LYS A 360 6.31 22.41 -10.23
N ARG A 361 6.20 21.14 -10.60
CA ARG A 361 4.91 20.46 -10.65
C ARG A 361 4.31 20.28 -9.26
N LEU A 362 5.09 19.86 -8.26
CA LEU A 362 4.62 19.76 -6.87
C LEU A 362 4.21 21.12 -6.29
N MET A 363 4.93 22.19 -6.62
CA MET A 363 4.56 23.55 -6.21
C MET A 363 3.22 23.97 -6.83
N LEU A 364 2.99 23.69 -8.11
CA LEU A 364 1.71 23.96 -8.78
C LEU A 364 0.56 23.22 -8.08
N PHE A 365 0.75 21.92 -7.78
CA PHE A 365 -0.21 21.09 -7.06
C PHE A 365 -0.71 21.72 -5.76
N SER A 366 0.19 22.31 -4.97
CA SER A 366 -0.16 22.94 -3.71
C SER A 366 -0.92 24.28 -3.84
N ARG A 367 -0.78 24.96 -5.00
CA ARG A 367 -1.34 26.29 -5.26
C ARG A 367 -2.77 26.23 -5.77
N GLU A 368 -3.17 25.12 -6.39
CA GLU A 368 -4.52 24.94 -6.92
C GLU A 368 -5.55 24.87 -5.78
N THR A 369 -6.35 25.92 -5.64
CA THR A 369 -7.36 26.08 -4.58
C THR A 369 -8.53 25.12 -4.71
N HIS A 370 -8.85 24.66 -5.92
CA HIS A 370 -9.96 23.74 -6.19
C HIS A 370 -9.67 22.28 -5.80
N ARG A 371 -8.43 21.94 -5.45
CA ARG A 371 -8.08 20.57 -5.03
C ARG A 371 -8.36 20.33 -3.55
N TYR A 372 -8.65 19.08 -3.23
CA TYR A 372 -8.76 18.64 -1.84
C TYR A 372 -7.51 19.02 -1.04
N LEU A 373 -7.75 19.61 0.13
CA LEU A 373 -6.70 20.12 1.00
C LEU A 373 -5.66 19.04 1.36
N VAL A 374 -6.08 17.78 1.51
CA VAL A 374 -5.21 16.63 1.79
C VAL A 374 -4.11 16.48 0.73
N PHE A 375 -4.45 16.65 -0.55
CA PHE A 375 -3.46 16.53 -1.63
C PHE A 375 -2.52 17.73 -1.71
N ARG A 376 -3.01 18.91 -1.34
CA ARG A 376 -2.18 20.10 -1.21
C ARG A 376 -1.15 19.92 -0.10
N PHE A 377 -1.55 19.37 1.05
CA PHE A 377 -0.61 18.99 2.11
C PHE A 377 0.38 17.92 1.68
N LEU A 378 -0.10 16.88 1.00
CA LEU A 378 0.74 15.79 0.55
C LEU A 378 1.83 16.30 -0.42
N SER A 379 1.50 17.25 -1.31
CA SER A 379 2.48 17.88 -2.18
C SER A 379 3.57 18.65 -1.42
N LEU A 380 3.22 19.34 -0.32
CA LEU A 380 4.19 20.01 0.55
C LEU A 380 5.10 19.01 1.26
N HIS A 381 4.51 17.91 1.74
CA HIS A 381 5.27 16.86 2.40
C HIS A 381 6.28 16.21 1.46
N TRP A 382 5.88 15.95 0.20
CA TRP A 382 6.80 15.47 -0.83
C TRP A 382 7.90 16.48 -1.16
N LEU A 383 7.56 17.78 -1.27
CA LEU A 383 8.55 18.83 -1.48
C LEU A 383 9.59 18.87 -0.36
N LEU A 384 9.16 18.82 0.90
CA LEU A 384 10.07 18.82 2.05
C LEU A 384 11.00 17.59 2.03
N GLY A 385 10.44 16.40 1.74
CA GLY A 385 11.20 15.17 1.58
C GLY A 385 12.25 15.24 0.45
N LEU A 386 11.88 15.78 -0.71
CA LEU A 386 12.82 15.97 -1.83
C LEU A 386 13.92 16.97 -1.49
N LEU A 387 13.57 18.12 -0.91
CA LEU A 387 14.55 19.15 -0.54
C LEU A 387 15.55 18.64 0.48
N SER A 388 15.07 17.98 1.54
CA SER A 388 15.95 17.38 2.55
C SER A 388 16.91 16.36 1.94
N ARG A 389 16.45 15.51 1.01
CA ARG A 389 17.31 14.55 0.30
C ARG A 389 18.36 15.24 -0.57
N LEU A 390 17.98 16.26 -1.34
CA LEU A 390 18.90 17.03 -2.19
C LEU A 390 19.94 17.81 -1.38
N ILE A 391 19.58 18.27 -0.21
CA ILE A 391 20.52 18.93 0.71
C ILE A 391 21.54 17.93 1.26
N MET A 392 21.12 16.70 1.54
CA MET A 392 22.01 15.63 2.01
C MET A 392 22.96 15.12 0.91
N SER A 393 22.61 15.26 -0.39
CA SER A 393 23.48 14.83 -1.50
C SER A 393 24.68 15.74 -1.75
N LYS A 394 24.78 16.90 -1.08
CA LYS A 394 25.89 17.88 -1.16
C LYS A 394 26.17 18.48 -2.56
N GLU A 395 25.26 18.32 -3.53
CA GLU A 395 25.42 18.88 -4.88
C GLU A 395 24.96 20.36 -4.94
N VAL A 396 25.86 21.25 -4.51
CA VAL A 396 25.66 22.71 -4.31
C VAL A 396 24.85 23.41 -5.41
N GLU A 397 25.19 23.17 -6.67
CA GLU A 397 24.60 23.87 -7.81
C GLU A 397 23.15 23.44 -8.08
N LYS A 398 22.83 22.15 -7.91
CA LYS A 398 21.48 21.62 -8.24
C LYS A 398 20.43 22.12 -7.26
N TYR A 399 20.75 22.23 -5.97
CA TYR A 399 19.77 22.70 -4.98
C TYR A 399 19.65 24.22 -4.88
N LYS A 400 20.60 25.00 -5.40
CA LYS A 400 20.50 26.48 -5.41
C LYS A 400 19.31 26.95 -6.27
N ALA A 401 19.15 26.42 -7.48
CA ALA A 401 18.02 26.72 -8.36
C ALA A 401 16.68 26.29 -7.74
N VAL A 402 16.68 25.13 -7.10
CA VAL A 402 15.51 24.56 -6.41
C VAL A 402 15.09 25.38 -5.19
N VAL A 403 16.05 25.81 -4.37
CA VAL A 403 15.79 26.68 -3.21
C VAL A 403 15.28 28.05 -3.66
N GLN A 404 15.87 28.64 -4.71
CA GLN A 404 15.37 29.88 -5.30
C GLN A 404 13.93 29.76 -5.82
N MET A 405 13.57 28.60 -6.37
CA MET A 405 12.19 28.34 -6.76
C MET A 405 11.26 28.18 -5.55
N GLY A 406 11.74 27.54 -4.48
CA GLY A 406 11.07 27.47 -3.19
C GLY A 406 10.74 28.85 -2.61
N LEU A 407 11.54 29.89 -2.88
CA LEU A 407 11.22 31.27 -2.43
C LEU A 407 10.02 31.88 -3.15
N ARG A 408 9.61 31.35 -4.30
CA ARG A 408 8.36 31.75 -4.98
C ARG A 408 7.14 31.14 -4.27
N PHE A 409 7.35 30.28 -3.29
CA PHE A 409 6.32 29.48 -2.66
C PHE A 409 5.61 30.21 -1.52
N TYR A 410 4.82 31.21 -1.88
CA TYR A 410 4.20 32.09 -0.90
C TYR A 410 2.74 31.67 -0.56
N PRO A 411 2.27 31.82 0.70
CA PRO A 411 0.90 31.54 1.06
C PRO A 411 -0.10 32.42 0.30
N ALA A 412 -1.15 31.81 -0.27
CA ALA A 412 -2.22 32.55 -0.93
C ALA A 412 -3.27 33.03 0.08
N VAL A 413 -4.04 34.06 -0.29
CA VAL A 413 -5.09 34.64 0.57
C VAL A 413 -6.10 33.58 1.01
N PHE A 414 -6.49 32.69 0.10
CA PHE A 414 -7.46 31.62 0.32
C PHE A 414 -6.87 30.33 0.88
N ASP A 415 -5.59 30.31 1.25
CA ASP A 415 -5.01 29.12 1.88
C ASP A 415 -5.54 28.95 3.31
N PRO A 416 -6.00 27.74 3.70
CA PRO A 416 -6.31 27.46 5.09
C PRO A 416 -5.08 27.70 5.97
N LEU A 417 -5.30 28.14 7.20
CA LEU A 417 -4.22 28.55 8.11
C LEU A 417 -3.16 27.46 8.33
N THR A 418 -3.58 26.20 8.39
CA THR A 418 -2.70 25.02 8.49
C THR A 418 -1.82 24.84 7.25
N LEU A 419 -2.33 25.16 6.06
CA LEU A 419 -1.55 25.17 4.83
C LEU A 419 -0.56 26.33 4.82
N LYS A 420 -1.00 27.53 5.23
CA LYS A 420 -0.09 28.69 5.39
C LYS A 420 1.08 28.34 6.29
N ALA A 421 0.82 27.74 7.45
CA ALA A 421 1.87 27.31 8.39
C ALA A 421 2.93 26.42 7.73
N LEU A 422 2.52 25.38 6.99
CA LEU A 422 3.48 24.47 6.32
C LEU A 422 4.23 25.13 5.16
N LYS A 423 3.60 26.04 4.41
CA LYS A 423 4.31 26.81 3.38
C LYS A 423 5.38 27.71 3.99
N LEU A 424 5.08 28.31 5.14
CA LEU A 424 6.02 29.15 5.88
C LEU A 424 7.17 28.34 6.48
N ASP A 425 6.89 27.16 7.03
CA ASP A 425 7.94 26.24 7.48
C ASP A 425 8.89 25.86 6.32
N LEU A 426 8.34 25.62 5.12
CA LEU A 426 9.13 25.34 3.91
C LEU A 426 10.00 26.54 3.51
N LEU A 427 9.45 27.76 3.55
CA LEU A 427 10.20 28.98 3.25
C LEU A 427 11.33 29.22 4.26
N ALA A 428 11.06 29.04 5.55
CA ALA A 428 12.07 29.15 6.61
C ALA A 428 13.18 28.13 6.38
N PHE A 429 12.82 26.88 6.08
CA PHE A 429 13.77 25.83 5.72
C PHE A 429 14.62 26.25 4.50
N CYS A 430 14.02 26.72 3.40
CA CYS A 430 14.76 27.21 2.23
C CYS A 430 15.72 28.37 2.56
N SER A 431 15.31 29.31 3.42
CA SER A 431 16.15 30.45 3.82
C SER A 431 17.38 30.03 4.63
N MET A 432 17.27 29.00 5.49
CA MET A 432 18.40 28.45 6.25
C MET A 432 19.56 28.05 5.33
N TYR A 433 19.21 27.28 4.30
CA TYR A 433 20.21 26.69 3.42
C TYR A 433 20.81 27.71 2.46
N LEU A 434 20.02 28.70 2.01
CA LEU A 434 20.55 29.77 1.17
C LEU A 434 21.58 30.61 1.95
N SER A 435 21.28 30.97 3.20
CA SER A 435 22.21 31.70 4.07
C SER A 435 23.48 30.88 4.37
N GLY A 436 23.34 29.57 4.59
CA GLY A 436 24.48 28.67 4.79
C GLY A 436 25.35 28.47 3.53
N LEU A 437 24.77 28.63 2.33
CA LEU A 437 25.49 28.60 1.05
C LEU A 437 26.30 29.86 0.82
N THR A 438 25.69 31.04 1.02
CA THR A 438 26.37 32.33 0.83
C THR A 438 27.54 32.52 1.78
N LEU A 439 27.47 31.95 2.99
CA LEU A 439 28.57 31.98 3.96
C LEU A 439 29.75 31.09 3.53
N LYS A 440 29.50 30.02 2.77
CA LYS A 440 30.53 29.07 2.32
C LYS A 440 31.19 29.43 0.99
N SER A 441 30.51 30.15 0.09
CA SER A 441 31.07 30.46 -1.22
C SER A 441 32.01 31.68 -1.24
N GLY A 442 32.09 32.48 -0.16
CA GLY A 442 33.01 33.62 -0.06
C GLY A 442 32.89 34.65 -1.19
N SER A 443 31.86 34.55 -2.03
CA SER A 443 31.72 35.29 -3.26
C SER A 443 30.73 36.42 -3.03
N ASN A 444 31.26 37.64 -2.96
CA ASN A 444 30.53 38.89 -3.21
C ASN A 444 30.11 38.98 -4.69
N GLU A 445 29.41 37.97 -5.19
CA GLU A 445 28.69 38.09 -6.44
C GLU A 445 27.26 38.46 -6.12
N GLU A 446 26.91 39.71 -6.44
CA GLU A 446 25.56 40.22 -6.60
C GLU A 446 24.82 39.37 -7.64
N ALA A 447 24.39 38.17 -7.25
CA ALA A 447 23.73 37.24 -8.14
C ALA A 447 22.20 37.36 -8.00
N GLY A 448 21.64 38.25 -8.82
CA GLY A 448 20.33 38.12 -9.47
C GLY A 448 19.11 37.66 -8.65
N GLY A 449 18.27 38.63 -8.27
CA GLY A 449 16.81 38.46 -8.20
C GLY A 449 16.21 37.63 -7.05
N GLY A 450 17.01 37.16 -6.08
CA GLY A 450 16.49 36.48 -4.89
C GLY A 450 16.05 37.48 -3.80
N LYS A 451 14.80 37.37 -3.34
CA LYS A 451 14.31 38.11 -2.16
C LYS A 451 15.17 37.77 -0.93
N SER A 452 15.66 38.78 -0.20
CA SER A 452 16.42 38.58 1.05
C SER A 452 15.56 37.89 2.11
N ALA A 453 16.18 37.18 3.06
CA ALA A 453 15.46 36.53 4.17
C ALA A 453 14.53 37.50 4.93
N VAL A 454 14.95 38.77 5.04
CA VAL A 454 14.17 39.87 5.63
C VAL A 454 12.92 40.20 4.81
N SER A 455 13.03 40.30 3.49
CA SER A 455 11.86 40.56 2.63
C SER A 455 10.87 39.40 2.61
N LEU A 456 11.35 38.14 2.71
CA LEU A 456 10.49 36.97 2.85
C LEU A 456 9.77 36.93 4.20
N PHE A 457 10.43 37.42 5.24
CA PHE A 457 9.87 37.57 6.58
C PHE A 457 8.80 38.68 6.64
N GLU A 458 9.07 39.85 6.05
CA GLU A 458 8.08 40.93 5.94
C GLU A 458 6.87 40.49 5.14
N ASP A 459 7.10 39.81 4.02
CA ASP A 459 6.02 39.20 3.27
C ASP A 459 5.28 38.20 4.18
N CYS A 460 5.91 37.22 4.83
CA CYS A 460 5.24 36.24 5.70
C CYS A 460 4.20 36.87 6.64
N LEU A 461 4.53 37.99 7.29
CA LEU A 461 3.64 38.73 8.17
C LEU A 461 2.38 39.26 7.49
N VAL A 462 2.50 39.73 6.24
CA VAL A 462 1.36 40.15 5.42
C VAL A 462 0.37 39.00 5.24
N SER A 463 0.86 37.77 4.96
CA SER A 463 -0.01 36.62 4.62
C SER A 463 -0.79 36.00 5.79
N VAL A 464 -0.27 36.10 7.02
CA VAL A 464 -0.85 35.43 8.19
C VAL A 464 -1.70 36.38 9.02
N SER A 465 -1.22 37.61 9.25
CA SER A 465 -1.87 38.53 10.19
C SER A 465 -2.29 39.86 9.55
N ALA A 466 -1.97 40.10 8.27
CA ALA A 466 -2.18 41.41 7.62
C ALA A 466 -1.70 42.58 8.50
N PHE A 467 -0.59 42.35 9.22
CA PHE A 467 -0.01 43.27 10.22
C PHE A 467 -0.89 43.58 11.45
N LYS A 468 -1.92 42.77 11.73
CA LYS A 468 -2.78 42.89 12.91
C LYS A 468 -2.57 41.71 13.85
N TRP A 469 -2.00 41.96 15.01
CA TRP A 469 -1.88 40.96 16.06
C TRP A 469 -3.23 40.70 16.71
N LEU A 470 -3.77 39.50 16.47
CA LEU A 470 -4.95 39.00 17.18
C LEU A 470 -4.57 38.52 18.59
N PRO A 471 -5.54 38.33 19.50
CA PRO A 471 -5.28 37.86 20.86
C PRO A 471 -4.43 36.57 20.91
N PRO A 472 -3.74 36.29 22.03
CA PRO A 472 -2.79 35.16 22.13
C PRO A 472 -3.42 33.77 21.96
N TRP A 473 -4.74 33.64 22.13
CA TRP A 473 -5.48 32.41 21.85
C TRP A 473 -5.89 32.27 20.37
N SER A 474 -5.60 33.26 19.52
CA SER A 474 -5.84 33.18 18.08
C SER A 474 -4.83 32.23 17.44
N THR A 475 -5.34 31.27 16.68
CA THR A 475 -4.51 30.36 15.89
C THR A 475 -3.67 31.10 14.85
N GLU A 476 -4.14 32.23 14.31
CA GLU A 476 -3.38 33.04 13.34
C GLU A 476 -2.14 33.66 13.99
N THR A 477 -2.32 34.22 15.19
CA THR A 477 -1.21 34.75 16.00
C THR A 477 -0.21 33.65 16.34
N ALA A 478 -0.69 32.46 16.73
CA ALA A 478 0.17 31.31 17.02
C ALA A 478 0.99 30.86 15.80
N VAL A 479 0.40 30.81 14.60
CA VAL A 479 1.11 30.47 13.35
C VAL A 479 2.15 31.53 12.99
N ALA A 480 1.83 32.82 13.16
CA ALA A 480 2.79 33.91 12.94
C ALA A 480 3.99 33.79 13.90
N PHE A 481 3.75 33.55 15.19
CA PHE A 481 4.83 33.34 16.18
C PHE A 481 5.67 32.09 15.91
N ARG A 482 5.05 30.99 15.46
CA ARG A 482 5.78 29.79 15.05
C ARG A 482 6.67 30.08 13.84
N ALA A 483 6.14 30.75 12.83
CA ALA A 483 6.92 31.12 11.64
C ALA A 483 8.12 31.98 12.05
N PHE A 484 7.92 32.95 12.95
CA PHE A 484 9.01 33.76 13.52
C PHE A 484 10.11 32.92 14.15
N TYR A 485 9.74 32.02 15.05
CA TYR A 485 10.70 31.16 15.72
C TYR A 485 11.53 30.35 14.71
N ARG A 486 10.89 29.84 13.66
CA ARG A 486 11.56 29.09 12.59
C ARG A 486 12.53 29.95 11.77
N PHE A 487 12.15 31.15 11.34
CA PHE A 487 13.05 32.08 10.63
C PHE A 487 14.20 32.60 11.52
N MET A 488 13.97 32.74 12.82
CA MET A 488 15.01 33.15 13.78
C MET A 488 16.03 32.05 14.05
N ILE A 489 15.57 30.80 14.24
CA ILE A 489 16.48 29.64 14.29
C ILE A 489 17.24 29.53 12.97
N ALA A 490 16.59 29.85 11.85
CA ALA A 490 17.18 29.72 10.55
C ALA A 490 18.47 30.54 10.38
N GLU A 491 18.49 31.77 10.89
CA GLU A 491 19.67 32.64 10.87
C GLU A 491 20.74 32.23 11.90
N SER A 492 20.37 31.52 12.97
CA SER A 492 21.28 31.14 14.07
C SER A 492 22.18 29.93 13.79
N SER A 493 22.11 29.35 12.59
CA SER A 493 22.76 28.07 12.28
C SER A 493 24.26 28.21 11.96
N HIS A 494 25.11 28.42 12.98
CA HIS A 494 26.44 27.79 13.10
C HIS A 494 27.02 27.92 14.54
N SER A 495 27.32 26.75 15.13
CA SER A 495 28.06 26.45 16.37
C SER A 495 27.39 26.78 17.73
N VAL A 496 27.00 25.71 18.42
CA VAL A 496 26.33 25.70 19.74
C VAL A 496 27.33 25.86 20.91
N ILE A 497 28.52 26.45 20.69
CA ILE A 497 29.55 26.53 21.77
C ILE A 497 30.08 27.95 22.00
N ASP A 498 29.70 28.96 21.23
CA ASP A 498 30.33 30.28 21.35
C ASP A 498 29.33 31.38 21.80
N PRO A 499 29.62 32.19 22.85
CA PRO A 499 28.77 33.31 23.28
C PRO A 499 28.63 34.44 22.23
N SER A 500 29.29 34.30 21.08
CA SER A 500 29.20 35.19 19.91
C SER A 500 27.91 34.99 19.11
N THR A 501 27.28 33.82 19.14
CA THR A 501 26.01 33.52 18.44
C THR A 501 24.85 34.38 18.97
N THR A 502 24.86 34.71 20.26
CA THR A 502 23.89 35.61 20.91
C THR A 502 24.01 37.06 20.44
N ARG A 503 25.23 37.49 20.07
CA ARG A 503 25.49 38.85 19.55
C ARG A 503 25.09 38.98 18.09
N ILE A 504 25.33 37.93 17.30
CA ILE A 504 24.87 37.81 15.91
C ILE A 504 23.33 37.75 15.86
N PHE A 505 22.71 37.03 16.79
CA PHE A 505 21.25 36.99 16.97
C PHE A 505 20.65 38.36 17.32
N MET A 506 21.30 39.14 18.20
CA MET A 506 20.89 40.51 18.54
C MET A 506 21.08 41.52 17.39
N GLN A 507 21.91 41.20 16.40
CA GLN A 507 22.19 42.02 15.20
C GLN A 507 21.45 41.53 13.95
N SER A 508 20.60 40.50 14.09
CA SER A 508 19.77 39.98 13.00
C SER A 508 18.91 41.10 12.41
N ALA A 509 18.96 41.26 11.08
CA ALA A 509 18.11 42.19 10.37
C ALA A 509 16.61 41.83 10.51
N VAL A 510 16.28 40.54 10.73
CA VAL A 510 14.93 40.07 11.01
C VAL A 510 14.46 40.53 12.40
N LEU A 511 15.34 40.48 13.42
CA LEU A 511 15.03 41.00 14.76
C LEU A 511 14.80 42.51 14.74
N HIS A 512 15.61 43.27 13.98
CA HIS A 512 15.42 44.70 13.80
C HIS A 512 14.12 45.05 13.04
N ALA A 513 13.80 44.33 11.96
CA ALA A 513 12.51 44.48 11.27
C ALA A 513 11.33 44.19 12.21
N LEU A 514 11.46 43.18 13.08
CA LEU A 514 10.46 42.80 14.07
C LEU A 514 10.28 43.85 15.16
N GLN A 515 11.36 44.48 15.65
CA GLN A 515 11.28 45.60 16.60
C GLN A 515 10.50 46.78 16.01
N VAL A 516 10.74 47.12 14.74
CA VAL A 516 10.04 48.20 14.03
C VAL A 516 8.55 47.88 13.84
N LEU A 517 8.22 46.61 13.57
CA LEU A 517 6.85 46.14 13.33
C LEU A 517 6.01 45.92 14.60
N LEU A 518 6.64 45.61 15.75
CA LEU A 518 5.96 45.48 17.04
C LEU A 518 5.78 46.82 17.77
N PHE A 519 6.59 47.83 17.42
CA PHE A 519 6.52 49.17 18.01
C PHE A 519 5.14 49.87 17.97
N PRO A 520 4.24 49.63 16.98
CA PRO A 520 2.93 50.27 16.95
C PRO A 520 1.89 49.70 17.92
N PHE A 521 2.16 48.58 18.63
CA PHE A 521 1.12 47.87 19.39
C PHE A 521 1.31 47.99 20.91
N PRO A 522 0.40 48.68 21.63
CA PRO A 522 0.53 48.94 23.07
C PRO A 522 0.24 47.72 23.98
N PHE A 523 0.22 46.50 23.44
CA PHE A 523 -0.10 45.28 24.20
C PHE A 523 1.12 44.51 24.74
N ILE A 524 2.34 45.05 24.59
CA ILE A 524 3.57 44.50 25.22
C ILE A 524 3.87 45.18 26.56
N GLY A 525 2.86 45.80 27.19
CA GLY A 525 2.99 46.42 28.52
C GLY A 525 3.19 45.44 29.69
N GLN A 526 3.00 44.12 29.51
CA GLN A 526 3.13 43.14 30.59
C GLN A 526 3.61 41.75 30.13
N VAL A 527 4.74 41.68 29.42
CA VAL A 527 5.51 40.42 29.40
C VAL A 527 6.91 40.71 29.89
N PRO A 528 7.28 40.29 31.12
CA PRO A 528 8.63 40.46 31.62
C PRO A 528 9.62 39.74 30.70
N SER A 529 10.75 40.38 30.46
CA SER A 529 11.88 39.95 29.61
C SER A 529 12.44 38.54 29.90
N ASN A 530 11.88 37.82 30.89
CA ASN A 530 12.25 36.46 31.26
C ASN A 530 11.43 35.35 30.56
N ARG A 531 10.43 35.67 29.72
CA ARG A 531 9.65 34.65 28.99
C ARG A 531 10.08 34.36 27.54
N LEU A 532 11.22 34.88 27.08
CA LEU A 532 11.84 34.36 25.85
C LEU A 532 12.35 32.91 26.02
N PHE A 533 12.47 32.42 27.26
CA PHE A 533 12.89 31.05 27.58
C PHE A 533 11.77 30.00 27.50
N LEU A 534 10.50 30.40 27.28
CA LEU A 534 9.35 29.49 27.25
C LEU A 534 8.99 28.98 25.84
N MET A 535 9.80 29.27 24.82
CA MET A 535 9.66 28.71 23.47
C MET A 535 10.17 27.26 23.32
N ARG A 536 10.47 26.57 24.43
CA ARG A 536 11.00 25.20 24.40
C ARG A 536 9.94 24.09 24.29
N ASP A 537 8.67 24.40 24.58
CA ASP A 537 7.59 23.40 24.69
C ASP A 537 6.33 23.70 23.83
N ILE A 538 6.48 24.24 22.61
CA ILE A 538 5.38 24.34 21.61
C ILE A 538 5.86 23.88 20.23
#